data_AF-A0A2X2L5N1-F1
#
_entry.id   AF-A0A2X2L5N1-F1
#
_cell.length_a   1.000
_cell.length_b   1.000
_cell.length_c   1.000
_cell.angle_alpha   90.00
_cell.angle_beta   90.00
_cell.angle_gamma   90.00
#
_symmetry.space_group_name_H-M   'P 1'
#
loop_
_entity.id
_entity.type
_entity.pdbx_description
1 polymer ?
#
loop_
_entity_poly.entity_id
_entity_poly.type
_entity_poly.pdbx_seq_one_letter_code
_entity_poly.pdbx_strand_id
1 'polypeptide(L)'
;MKIIQIHILGLFLLLFTYFGATAQQLQKVSGMVLQKGNGNRIGDAVVLNMRTHRSTLSNSFGVFTIDASVGDSLSFTKVGYSPVKTVLTNLNEFYVELQEGIRLETVIVERKTKEAELNDAMSNYAKKGVYNGGKNKFGTYLGSPATALYNLFGREAKNAKRFGRFMDREKDELQVDRIFSREAVKNLTKLDSTELDAFMIRYRPSFDLAEHWGQYDLMHYVQQSMDDFNAKGRPKGALLPDIEVKTQENKNILLLLLLADCKVGKGDLKFCSVSTSFSEVLSAFCRVL
;
A
#
# COMPACT_ATOMS: atom_id res chain seq x y z
N MET A 1 -4.87 83.09 -7.85
CA MET A 1 -5.28 81.68 -7.66
C MET A 1 -4.37 80.66 -8.35
N LYS A 2 -3.81 80.93 -9.55
CA LYS A 2 -2.95 79.95 -10.27
C LYS A 2 -1.63 79.61 -9.57
N ILE A 3 -0.98 80.56 -8.90
CA ILE A 3 0.31 80.35 -8.19
C ILE A 3 0.14 79.41 -6.99
N ILE A 4 -0.96 79.54 -6.23
CA ILE A 4 -1.26 78.67 -5.07
C ILE A 4 -1.48 77.23 -5.52
N GLN A 5 -2.11 77.00 -6.68
CA GLN A 5 -2.29 75.65 -7.22
C GLN A 5 -0.96 75.00 -7.68
N ILE A 6 -0.01 75.78 -8.19
CA ILE A 6 1.32 75.26 -8.57
C ILE A 6 2.10 74.80 -7.33
N HIS A 7 2.02 75.55 -6.22
CA HIS A 7 2.67 75.14 -4.96
C HIS A 7 2.02 73.91 -4.33
N ILE A 8 0.69 73.79 -4.40
CA ILE A 8 -0.04 72.60 -3.92
C ILE A 8 0.32 71.36 -4.75
N LEU A 9 0.41 71.50 -6.08
CA LEU A 9 0.82 70.40 -6.96
C LEU A 9 2.27 69.97 -6.70
N GLY A 10 3.17 70.93 -6.44
CA GLY A 10 4.57 70.67 -6.09
C GLY A 10 4.72 69.97 -4.74
N LEU A 11 3.93 70.35 -3.73
CA LEU A 11 3.91 69.70 -2.42
C LEU A 11 3.37 68.26 -2.51
N PHE A 12 2.33 68.03 -3.33
CA PHE A 12 1.76 66.70 -3.56
C PHE A 12 2.74 65.77 -4.29
N LEU A 13 3.50 66.29 -5.26
CA LEU A 13 4.55 65.54 -5.96
C LEU A 13 5.71 65.19 -5.02
N LEU A 14 6.07 66.09 -4.10
CA LEU A 14 7.14 65.88 -3.11
C LEU A 14 6.71 64.92 -1.98
N LEU A 15 5.42 64.82 -1.68
CA LEU A 15 4.90 63.82 -0.73
C LEU A 15 4.91 62.40 -1.33
N PHE A 16 4.74 62.28 -2.65
CA PHE A 16 4.72 60.98 -3.35
C PHE A 16 6.10 60.32 -3.46
N THR A 17 7.20 61.10 -3.38
CA THR A 17 8.57 60.55 -3.43
C THR A 17 9.05 59.98 -2.09
N TYR A 18 8.36 60.26 -0.97
CA TYR A 18 8.65 59.65 0.33
C TYR A 18 8.04 58.25 0.50
N PHE A 19 7.10 57.85 -0.36
CA PHE A 19 6.59 56.47 -0.44
C PHE A 19 7.48 55.57 -1.32
N GLY A 20 8.79 55.85 -1.34
CA GLY A 20 9.80 55.04 -2.00
C GLY A 20 9.80 53.62 -1.46
N ALA A 21 9.57 52.68 -2.37
CA ALA A 21 9.46 51.25 -2.16
C ALA A 21 10.47 50.69 -1.13
N THR A 22 9.96 50.01 -0.11
CA THR A 22 10.76 48.99 0.60
C THR A 22 10.96 47.82 -0.36
N ALA A 23 11.98 47.91 -1.22
CA ALA A 23 12.50 46.73 -1.88
C ALA A 23 12.99 45.78 -0.78
N GLN A 24 12.27 44.68 -0.56
CA GLN A 24 12.71 43.63 0.35
C GLN A 24 14.04 43.10 -0.19
N GLN A 25 15.14 43.55 0.42
CA GLN A 25 16.47 43.14 -0.01
C GLN A 25 16.63 41.65 0.27
N LEU A 26 16.52 40.83 -0.78
CA LEU A 26 16.88 39.42 -0.72
C LEU A 26 18.37 39.35 -0.39
N GLN A 27 18.71 38.61 0.67
CA GLN A 27 20.07 38.43 1.12
C GLN A 27 20.56 37.04 0.73
N LYS A 28 21.87 36.93 0.44
CA LYS A 28 22.49 35.65 0.14
C LYS A 28 22.65 34.85 1.42
N VAL A 29 22.02 33.68 1.45
CA VAL A 29 22.08 32.73 2.54
C VAL A 29 22.82 31.50 2.04
N SER A 30 23.86 31.12 2.79
CA SER A 30 24.66 29.94 2.50
C SER A 30 24.47 28.88 3.58
N GLY A 31 24.57 27.61 3.19
CA GLY A 31 24.42 26.50 4.11
C GLY A 31 24.86 25.17 3.50
N MET A 32 24.71 24.11 4.27
CA MET A 32 25.19 22.77 3.91
C MET A 32 24.11 21.70 4.06
N VAL A 33 24.05 20.78 3.11
CA VAL A 33 23.14 19.62 3.14
C VAL A 33 23.92 18.38 3.54
N LEU A 34 23.49 17.74 4.62
CA LEU A 34 24.10 16.56 5.21
C LEU A 34 23.12 15.39 5.23
N GLN A 35 23.65 14.18 5.29
CA GLN A 35 22.88 12.97 5.50
C GLN A 35 22.70 12.71 7.00
N LYS A 36 21.45 12.49 7.41
CA LYS A 36 21.09 12.16 8.79
C LYS A 36 21.69 10.81 9.19
N GLY A 37 22.45 10.79 10.29
CA GLY A 37 23.02 9.58 10.91
C GLY A 37 24.52 9.40 10.67
N ASN A 38 25.04 9.66 9.46
CA ASN A 38 26.47 9.52 9.14
C ASN A 38 27.17 10.87 8.84
N GLY A 39 26.42 11.97 8.66
CA GLY A 39 26.98 13.30 8.40
C GLY A 39 27.62 13.46 7.01
N ASN A 40 27.37 12.55 6.08
CA ASN A 40 27.90 12.66 4.71
C ASN A 40 27.34 13.89 4.00
N ARG A 41 28.16 14.55 3.19
CA ARG A 41 27.75 15.73 2.41
C ARG A 41 26.92 15.32 1.20
N ILE A 42 25.79 15.98 0.98
CA ILE A 42 24.86 15.66 -0.13
C ILE A 42 24.92 16.75 -1.20
N GLY A 43 25.51 16.40 -2.34
CA GLY A 43 25.49 17.23 -3.54
C GLY A 43 24.22 17.08 -4.39
N ASP A 44 24.00 18.04 -5.27
CA ASP A 44 22.88 18.11 -6.21
C ASP A 44 21.51 17.98 -5.53
N ALA A 45 21.38 18.51 -4.31
CA ALA A 45 20.11 18.67 -3.61
C ALA A 45 19.46 19.98 -4.06
N VAL A 46 18.16 19.93 -4.35
CA VAL A 46 17.38 21.10 -4.74
C VAL A 46 16.98 21.86 -3.49
N VAL A 47 17.38 23.13 -3.43
CA VAL A 47 16.98 24.07 -2.37
C VAL A 47 16.01 25.07 -2.99
N LEU A 48 14.76 25.07 -2.52
CA LEU A 48 13.68 25.91 -3.02
C LEU A 48 13.21 26.86 -1.92
N ASN A 49 13.23 28.17 -2.19
CA ASN A 49 12.53 29.13 -1.35
C ASN A 49 11.04 29.11 -1.70
N MET A 50 10.21 28.80 -0.71
CA MET A 50 8.76 28.63 -0.90
C MET A 50 8.02 29.96 -1.12
N ARG A 51 8.57 31.09 -0.66
CA ARG A 51 7.97 32.42 -0.85
C ARG A 51 8.28 32.99 -2.23
N THR A 52 9.54 32.90 -2.66
CA THR A 52 10.00 33.52 -3.92
C THR A 52 9.98 32.56 -5.10
N HIS A 53 9.76 31.26 -4.85
CA HIS A 53 9.85 30.16 -5.80
C HIS A 53 11.21 30.07 -6.53
N ARG A 54 12.25 30.70 -5.98
CA ARG A 54 13.61 30.58 -6.48
C ARG A 54 14.23 29.29 -5.98
N SER A 55 14.92 28.57 -6.86
CA SER A 55 15.64 27.35 -6.52
C SER A 55 17.10 27.43 -6.91
N THR A 56 17.92 26.70 -6.17
CA THR A 56 19.35 26.47 -6.44
C THR A 56 19.69 25.01 -6.16
N LEU A 57 20.84 24.56 -6.64
CA LEU A 57 21.37 23.23 -6.36
C LEU A 57 22.54 23.33 -5.39
N SER A 58 22.66 22.37 -4.47
CA SER A 58 23.89 22.20 -3.70
C SER A 58 25.02 21.69 -4.61
N ASN A 59 26.23 22.16 -4.38
CA ASN A 59 27.42 21.72 -5.13
C ASN A 59 27.91 20.33 -4.68
N SER A 60 28.99 19.83 -5.27
CA SER A 60 29.61 18.54 -4.93
C SER A 60 30.07 18.41 -3.48
N PHE A 61 30.28 19.53 -2.77
CA PHE A 61 30.64 19.57 -1.35
C PHE A 61 29.41 19.71 -0.42
N GLY A 62 28.20 19.67 -0.98
CA GLY A 62 26.94 19.82 -0.27
C GLY A 62 26.61 21.25 0.14
N VAL A 63 27.33 22.25 -0.38
CA VAL A 63 27.13 23.67 -0.06
C VAL A 63 26.16 24.29 -1.06
N PHE A 64 25.22 25.10 -0.57
CA PHE A 64 24.28 25.86 -1.40
C PHE A 64 24.34 27.35 -1.03
N THR A 65 23.98 28.20 -1.99
CA THR A 65 23.76 29.64 -1.78
C THR A 65 22.48 30.05 -2.48
N ILE A 66 21.54 30.62 -1.73
CA ILE A 66 20.22 31.04 -2.21
C ILE A 66 19.87 32.44 -1.71
N ASP A 67 19.16 33.21 -2.53
CA ASP A 67 18.63 34.51 -2.14
C ASP A 67 17.33 34.31 -1.32
N ALA A 68 17.38 34.65 -0.03
CA ALA A 68 16.27 34.48 0.91
C ALA A 68 16.27 35.58 2.00
N SER A 69 15.13 35.77 2.66
CA SER A 69 14.98 36.68 3.79
C SER A 69 14.68 35.91 5.08
N VAL A 70 15.06 36.45 6.24
CA VAL A 70 14.70 35.87 7.54
C VAL A 70 13.17 35.74 7.64
N GLY A 71 12.70 34.56 8.03
CA GLY A 71 11.28 34.19 8.03
C GLY A 71 10.85 33.34 6.82
N ASP A 72 11.68 33.25 5.76
CA ASP A 72 11.37 32.42 4.60
C ASP A 72 11.46 30.92 4.92
N SER A 73 10.58 30.14 4.30
CA SER A 73 10.64 28.67 4.36
C SER A 73 11.43 28.13 3.18
N LEU A 74 12.48 27.37 3.48
CA LEU A 74 13.29 26.67 2.49
C LEU A 74 12.92 25.18 2.48
N SER A 75 12.75 24.62 1.29
CA SER A 75 12.48 23.20 1.05
C SER A 75 13.69 22.55 0.39
N PHE A 76 14.12 21.43 0.94
CA PHE A 76 15.27 20.66 0.49
C PHE A 76 14.79 19.31 -0.05
N THR A 77 15.10 19.01 -1.32
CA THR A 77 14.68 17.76 -1.96
C THR A 77 15.83 17.11 -2.73
N LYS A 78 15.96 15.79 -2.62
CA LYS A 78 16.94 14.98 -3.34
C LYS A 78 16.33 13.60 -3.63
N VAL A 79 16.59 13.07 -4.82
CA VAL A 79 16.16 11.70 -5.18
C VAL A 79 16.77 10.69 -4.22
N GLY A 80 15.94 9.82 -3.64
CA GLY A 80 16.37 8.84 -2.65
C GLY A 80 16.35 9.34 -1.19
N TYR A 81 15.97 10.60 -0.95
CA TYR A 81 15.86 11.19 0.38
C TYR A 81 14.45 11.72 0.65
N SER A 82 14.05 11.76 1.91
CA SER A 82 12.82 12.40 2.35
C SER A 82 12.96 13.93 2.30
N PRO A 83 11.97 14.67 1.77
CA PRO A 83 12.02 16.11 1.67
C PRO A 83 11.95 16.76 3.06
N VAL A 84 12.75 17.80 3.29
CA VAL A 84 12.80 18.54 4.56
C VAL A 84 12.46 20.01 4.31
N LYS A 85 11.70 20.61 5.21
CA LYS A 85 11.35 22.03 5.18
C LYS A 85 11.81 22.71 6.47
N THR A 86 12.48 23.85 6.35
CA THR A 86 12.99 24.61 7.49
C THR A 86 12.73 26.09 7.31
N VAL A 87 12.35 26.76 8.41
CA VAL A 87 12.19 28.22 8.42
C VAL A 87 13.53 28.88 8.73
N LEU A 88 13.91 29.85 7.90
CA LEU A 88 15.14 30.60 8.09
C LEU A 88 14.99 31.57 9.28
N THR A 89 15.67 31.29 10.39
CA THR A 89 15.58 32.11 11.60
C THR A 89 16.65 33.22 11.64
N ASN A 90 17.81 32.96 11.02
CA ASN A 90 18.94 33.89 10.95
C ASN A 90 19.64 33.73 9.58
N LEU A 91 20.50 34.69 9.22
CA LEU A 91 21.28 34.67 7.97
C LEU A 91 22.62 33.94 8.10
N ASN A 92 22.91 33.38 9.27
CA ASN A 92 24.13 32.65 9.53
C ASN A 92 24.15 31.33 8.77
N GLU A 93 25.35 30.81 8.50
CA GLU A 93 25.52 29.51 7.88
C GLU A 93 24.90 28.42 8.77
N PHE A 94 24.04 27.60 8.19
CA PHE A 94 23.37 26.50 8.88
C PHE A 94 23.41 25.21 8.05
N TYR A 95 23.25 24.09 8.73
CA TYR A 95 23.22 22.77 8.09
C TYR A 95 21.81 22.17 8.17
N VAL A 96 21.46 21.38 7.16
CA VAL A 96 20.19 20.65 7.07
C VAL A 96 20.49 19.17 6.84
N GLU A 97 19.83 18.31 7.62
CA GLU A 97 19.98 16.87 7.51
C GLU A 97 18.82 16.24 6.72
N LEU A 98 19.14 15.55 5.63
CA LEU A 98 18.20 14.74 4.88
C LEU A 98 18.27 13.28 5.32
N GLN A 99 17.11 12.67 5.51
CA GLN A 99 16.98 11.25 5.82
C GLN A 99 16.83 10.45 4.52
N GLU A 100 17.54 9.33 4.39
CA GLU A 100 17.33 8.41 3.26
C GLU A 100 15.90 7.87 3.26
N GLY A 101 15.26 7.91 2.10
CA GLY A 101 13.91 7.38 1.92
C GLY A 101 13.94 5.86 1.96
N ILE A 102 13.11 5.25 2.82
CA ILE A 102 12.90 3.80 2.81
C ILE A 102 12.22 3.44 1.49
N ARG A 103 12.96 2.77 0.60
CA ARG A 103 12.35 2.16 -0.60
C ARG A 103 11.64 0.90 -0.14
N LEU A 104 10.31 0.96 -0.01
CA LEU A 104 9.51 -0.25 0.07
C LEU A 104 9.54 -0.89 -1.33
N GLU A 105 10.07 -2.10 -1.44
CA GLU A 105 9.93 -2.89 -2.66
C GLU A 105 8.43 -3.07 -2.91
N THR A 106 7.97 -2.61 -4.06
CA THR A 106 6.62 -2.90 -4.52
C THR A 106 6.51 -4.42 -4.62
N VAL A 107 5.78 -5.04 -3.70
CA VAL A 107 5.33 -6.42 -3.89
C VAL A 107 4.37 -6.37 -5.06
N ILE A 108 4.85 -6.74 -6.24
CA ILE A 108 3.98 -7.03 -7.37
C ILE A 108 3.13 -8.21 -6.90
N VAL A 109 1.86 -7.95 -6.60
CA VAL A 109 0.89 -9.01 -6.32
C VAL A 109 0.56 -9.64 -7.66
N GLU A 110 1.47 -10.49 -8.15
CA GLU A 110 1.14 -11.41 -9.22
C GLU A 110 0.05 -12.35 -8.69
N ARG A 111 -0.96 -12.60 -9.51
CA ARG A 111 -2.04 -13.53 -9.17
C ARG A 111 -1.44 -14.93 -9.10
N LYS A 112 -0.95 -15.33 -7.93
CA LYS A 112 -0.53 -16.70 -7.68
C LYS A 112 -1.76 -17.60 -7.72
N THR A 113 -1.61 -18.80 -8.27
CA THR A 113 -2.65 -19.82 -8.13
C THR A 113 -2.76 -20.20 -6.66
N LYS A 114 -3.95 -20.62 -6.20
CA LYS A 114 -4.16 -21.09 -4.82
C LYS A 114 -3.14 -22.18 -4.44
N GLU A 115 -2.80 -23.06 -5.38
CA GLU A 115 -1.75 -24.06 -5.19
C GLU A 115 -0.35 -23.46 -5.00
N ALA A 116 0.03 -22.44 -5.78
CA ALA A 116 1.32 -21.77 -5.63
C ALA A 116 1.43 -21.05 -4.27
N GLU A 117 0.36 -20.40 -3.82
CA GLU A 117 0.30 -19.80 -2.47
C GLU A 117 0.40 -20.85 -1.37
N LEU A 118 -0.30 -21.98 -1.53
CA LEU A 118 -0.26 -23.10 -0.60
C LEU A 118 1.15 -23.70 -0.51
N ASN A 119 1.80 -23.91 -1.65
CA ASN A 119 3.17 -24.44 -1.73
C ASN A 119 4.20 -23.45 -1.16
N ASP A 120 4.05 -22.15 -1.43
CA ASP A 120 4.89 -21.11 -0.84
C ASP A 120 4.74 -21.07 0.68
N ALA A 121 3.50 -21.11 1.17
CA ALA A 121 3.22 -21.19 2.60
C ALA A 121 3.91 -22.41 3.21
N MET A 122 3.73 -23.61 2.63
CA MET A 122 4.42 -24.81 3.10
C MET A 122 5.94 -24.65 3.11
N SER A 123 6.53 -24.10 2.05
CA SER A 123 7.98 -23.94 1.94
C SER A 123 8.53 -22.97 3.00
N ASN A 124 7.81 -21.89 3.27
CA ASN A 124 8.19 -20.89 4.26
C ASN A 124 8.09 -21.43 5.68
N TYR A 125 7.07 -22.23 5.97
CA TYR A 125 6.94 -22.92 7.26
C TYR A 125 7.98 -24.05 7.42
N ALA A 126 8.33 -24.76 6.34
CA ALA A 126 9.39 -25.77 6.37
C ALA A 126 10.76 -25.14 6.65
N LYS A 127 11.08 -24.01 6.01
CA LYS A 127 12.31 -23.23 6.28
C LYS A 127 12.42 -22.76 7.72
N LYS A 128 11.30 -22.46 8.38
CA LYS A 128 11.25 -22.06 9.80
C LYS A 128 11.42 -23.24 10.77
N GLY A 129 11.62 -24.47 10.28
CA GLY A 129 11.80 -25.66 11.12
C GLY A 129 10.51 -26.17 11.78
N VAL A 130 9.39 -25.51 11.51
CA VAL A 130 8.06 -25.83 12.04
C VAL A 130 7.43 -26.99 11.25
N TYR A 131 7.82 -27.15 9.98
CA TYR A 131 7.20 -28.11 9.06
C TYR A 131 8.20 -29.08 8.45
N ASN A 132 8.49 -30.18 9.14
CA ASN A 132 9.12 -31.33 8.49
C ASN A 132 8.22 -32.59 8.53
N GLY A 133 6.89 -32.46 8.67
CA GLY A 133 6.01 -33.64 8.69
C GLY A 133 6.39 -34.68 9.76
N GLY A 134 7.01 -34.24 10.86
CA GLY A 134 7.55 -35.12 11.91
C GLY A 134 8.97 -35.69 11.65
N LYS A 135 9.61 -35.38 10.52
CA LYS A 135 10.98 -35.79 10.17
C LYS A 135 11.99 -34.69 10.45
N ASN A 136 12.43 -34.57 11.68
CA ASN A 136 13.39 -33.56 12.10
C ASN A 136 14.65 -33.62 11.21
N LYS A 137 15.01 -32.53 10.53
CA LYS A 137 16.35 -32.44 9.91
C LYS A 137 17.37 -32.56 11.04
N PHE A 138 18.27 -33.52 10.92
CA PHE A 138 19.34 -33.79 11.87
C PHE A 138 20.21 -32.53 11.97
N GLY A 139 19.98 -31.71 13.01
CA GLY A 139 20.68 -30.44 13.21
C GLY A 139 19.82 -29.24 13.62
N THR A 140 18.48 -29.30 13.51
CA THR A 140 17.60 -28.18 13.93
C THR A 140 17.63 -27.91 15.45
N TYR A 141 18.22 -28.80 16.25
CA TYR A 141 18.27 -28.71 17.71
C TYR A 141 19.69 -28.65 18.28
N LEU A 142 20.63 -28.04 17.55
CA LEU A 142 21.99 -27.82 18.03
C LEU A 142 21.99 -26.80 19.19
N GLY A 143 21.86 -27.27 20.44
CA GLY A 143 22.08 -26.41 21.60
C GLY A 143 21.71 -27.01 22.96
N SER A 144 20.66 -27.84 23.06
CA SER A 144 20.30 -28.51 24.33
C SER A 144 19.25 -29.62 24.14
N PRO A 145 19.38 -30.79 24.80
CA PRO A 145 18.38 -31.86 24.80
C PRO A 145 16.99 -31.40 25.31
N ALA A 146 16.95 -30.48 26.28
CA ALA A 146 15.70 -29.98 26.83
C ALA A 146 14.94 -29.09 25.83
N THR A 147 15.67 -28.22 25.11
CA THR A 147 15.09 -27.39 24.05
C THR A 147 14.58 -28.22 22.87
N ALA A 148 15.28 -29.32 22.54
CA ALA A 148 14.81 -30.28 21.55
C ALA A 148 13.46 -30.92 21.95
N LEU A 149 13.31 -31.33 23.21
CA LEU A 149 12.07 -31.92 23.73
C LEU A 149 10.92 -30.91 23.80
N TYR A 150 11.18 -29.67 24.26
CA TYR A 150 10.17 -28.61 24.28
C TYR A 150 9.64 -28.30 22.87
N ASN A 151 10.52 -28.27 21.86
CA ASN A 151 10.12 -28.02 20.47
C ASN A 151 9.40 -29.21 19.82
N LEU A 152 9.59 -30.44 20.32
CA LEU A 152 8.88 -31.63 19.83
C LEU A 152 7.52 -31.85 20.50
N PHE A 153 7.38 -31.49 21.78
CA PHE A 153 6.18 -31.79 22.58
C PHE A 153 5.41 -30.55 23.06
N GLY A 154 5.94 -29.35 22.79
CA GLY A 154 5.34 -28.07 23.16
C GLY A 154 4.09 -27.72 22.35
N ARG A 155 3.45 -26.61 22.74
CA ARG A 155 2.24 -26.08 22.08
C ARG A 155 2.49 -25.77 20.59
N GLU A 156 3.70 -25.35 20.25
CA GLU A 156 4.13 -25.06 18.89
C GLU A 156 4.10 -26.30 17.99
N ALA A 157 4.62 -27.44 18.45
CA ALA A 157 4.53 -28.71 17.72
C ALA A 157 3.08 -29.13 17.46
N LYS A 158 2.19 -28.94 18.44
CA LYS A 158 0.75 -29.23 18.27
C LYS A 158 0.11 -28.31 17.22
N ASN A 159 0.46 -27.03 17.22
CA ASN A 159 -0.03 -26.06 16.24
C ASN A 159 0.50 -26.37 14.83
N ALA A 160 1.79 -26.70 14.71
CA ALA A 160 2.42 -27.11 13.46
C ALA A 160 1.74 -28.34 12.84
N LYS A 161 1.45 -29.36 13.67
CA LYS A 161 0.74 -30.56 13.24
C LYS A 161 -0.69 -30.27 12.78
N ARG A 162 -1.40 -29.37 13.46
CA ARG A 162 -2.75 -28.93 13.06
C ARG A 162 -2.72 -28.19 11.72
N PHE A 163 -1.79 -27.25 11.58
CA PHE A 163 -1.55 -26.55 10.33
C PHE A 163 -1.25 -27.53 9.20
N GLY A 164 -0.43 -28.55 9.44
CA GLY A 164 -0.12 -29.51 8.39
C GLY A 164 -1.29 -30.34 7.91
N ARG A 165 -2.08 -30.85 8.84
CA ARG A 165 -3.34 -31.52 8.49
C ARG A 165 -4.28 -30.62 7.69
N PHE A 166 -4.32 -29.33 8.01
CA PHE A 166 -5.11 -28.37 7.24
C PHE A 166 -4.56 -28.19 5.83
N MET A 167 -3.24 -28.05 5.67
CA MET A 167 -2.60 -27.89 4.37
C MET A 167 -2.73 -29.14 3.49
N ASP A 168 -2.56 -30.33 4.07
CA ASP A 168 -2.74 -31.61 3.38
C ASP A 168 -4.20 -31.73 2.89
N ARG A 169 -5.17 -31.43 3.77
CA ARG A 169 -6.58 -31.38 3.38
C ARG A 169 -6.84 -30.38 2.25
N GLU A 170 -6.30 -29.17 2.30
CA GLU A 170 -6.49 -28.19 1.22
C GLU A 170 -5.92 -28.69 -0.12
N LYS A 171 -4.84 -29.46 -0.11
CA LYS A 171 -4.30 -30.10 -1.33
C LYS A 171 -5.25 -31.15 -1.87
N ASP A 172 -5.78 -32.00 -1.01
CA ASP A 172 -6.74 -33.04 -1.37
C ASP A 172 -7.99 -32.40 -2.00
N GLU A 173 -8.51 -31.32 -1.41
CA GLU A 173 -9.66 -30.58 -1.94
C GLU A 173 -9.35 -29.93 -3.31
N LEU A 174 -8.14 -29.39 -3.50
CA LEU A 174 -7.71 -28.84 -4.78
C LEU A 174 -7.62 -29.91 -5.87
N GLN A 175 -7.20 -31.13 -5.52
CA GLN A 175 -7.15 -32.25 -6.48
C GLN A 175 -8.56 -32.65 -6.91
N VAL A 176 -9.51 -32.71 -5.98
CA VAL A 176 -10.92 -32.92 -6.30
C VAL A 176 -11.44 -31.82 -7.23
N ASP A 177 -11.14 -30.55 -6.95
CA ASP A 177 -11.59 -29.42 -7.77
C ASP A 177 -11.01 -29.44 -9.20
N ARG A 178 -9.81 -30.03 -9.39
CA ARG A 178 -9.21 -30.23 -10.72
C ARG A 178 -9.94 -31.28 -11.53
N ILE A 179 -10.25 -32.41 -10.89
CA ILE A 179 -10.92 -33.55 -11.54
C ILE A 179 -12.39 -33.20 -11.79
N PHE A 180 -13.08 -32.73 -10.76
CA PHE A 180 -14.48 -32.32 -10.77
C PHE A 180 -14.62 -30.80 -10.98
N SER A 181 -13.93 -30.28 -12.00
CA SER A 181 -13.97 -28.86 -12.33
C SER A 181 -15.33 -28.46 -12.92
N ARG A 182 -15.67 -27.17 -12.77
CA ARG A 182 -16.92 -26.61 -13.33
C ARG A 182 -17.01 -26.87 -14.83
N GLU A 183 -15.91 -26.70 -15.54
CA GLU A 183 -15.79 -26.90 -16.98
C GLU A 183 -16.00 -28.36 -17.36
N ALA A 184 -15.36 -29.30 -16.64
CA ALA A 184 -15.52 -30.72 -16.88
C ALA A 184 -16.98 -31.16 -16.69
N VAL A 185 -17.61 -30.77 -15.59
CA VAL A 185 -19.01 -31.10 -15.31
C VAL A 185 -19.95 -30.43 -16.30
N LYS A 186 -19.72 -29.17 -16.66
CA LYS A 186 -20.54 -28.43 -17.63
C LYS A 186 -20.44 -29.01 -19.05
N ASN A 187 -19.29 -29.58 -19.43
CA ASN A 187 -19.14 -30.20 -20.75
C ASN A 187 -19.87 -31.56 -20.84
N LEU A 188 -19.94 -32.28 -19.71
CA LEU A 188 -20.62 -33.57 -19.60
C LEU A 188 -22.13 -33.41 -19.38
N THR A 189 -22.54 -32.35 -18.71
CA THR A 189 -23.94 -32.02 -18.44
C THR A 189 -24.44 -30.93 -19.39
N LYS A 190 -25.74 -30.63 -19.39
CA LYS A 190 -26.32 -29.48 -20.11
C LYS A 190 -27.05 -28.55 -19.14
N LEU A 191 -26.54 -28.45 -17.92
CA LEU A 191 -27.14 -27.65 -16.84
C LEU A 191 -26.89 -26.16 -17.07
N ASP A 192 -27.83 -25.33 -16.61
CA ASP A 192 -27.61 -23.90 -16.53
C ASP A 192 -26.62 -23.55 -15.39
N SER A 193 -26.17 -22.30 -15.29
CA SER A 193 -25.20 -21.89 -14.27
C SER A 193 -25.67 -22.09 -12.83
N THR A 194 -26.96 -21.92 -12.54
CA THR A 194 -27.51 -22.01 -11.18
C THR A 194 -27.75 -23.46 -10.78
N GLU A 195 -28.26 -24.28 -11.71
CA GLU A 195 -28.38 -25.73 -11.57
C GLU A 195 -27.02 -26.40 -11.45
N LEU A 196 -26.02 -25.94 -12.21
CA LEU A 196 -24.66 -26.45 -12.15
C LEU A 196 -24.03 -26.21 -10.78
N ASP A 197 -24.22 -25.02 -10.20
CA ASP A 197 -23.73 -24.72 -8.85
C ASP A 197 -24.40 -25.61 -7.80
N ALA A 198 -25.71 -25.79 -7.91
CA ALA A 198 -26.48 -26.69 -7.05
C ALA A 198 -26.00 -28.15 -7.16
N PHE A 199 -25.77 -28.61 -8.40
CA PHE A 199 -25.27 -29.94 -8.70
C PHE A 199 -23.87 -30.14 -8.12
N MET A 200 -22.96 -29.20 -8.36
CA MET A 200 -21.59 -29.28 -7.88
C MET A 200 -21.51 -29.28 -6.36
N ILE A 201 -22.35 -28.52 -5.65
CA ILE A 201 -22.41 -28.55 -4.18
C ILE A 201 -22.94 -29.89 -3.66
N ARG A 202 -23.95 -30.46 -4.33
CA ARG A 202 -24.67 -31.67 -3.88
C ARG A 202 -23.88 -32.96 -4.14
N TYR A 203 -23.22 -33.05 -5.29
CA TYR A 203 -22.57 -34.25 -5.81
C TYR A 203 -21.04 -34.08 -5.91
N ARG A 204 -20.45 -33.19 -5.11
CA ARG A 204 -18.99 -33.12 -5.03
C ARG A 204 -18.45 -34.43 -4.46
N PRO A 205 -17.58 -35.16 -5.18
CA PRO A 205 -16.99 -36.39 -4.66
C PRO A 205 -16.01 -36.10 -3.53
N SER A 206 -15.78 -37.10 -2.67
CA SER A 206 -14.68 -37.06 -1.70
C SER A 206 -13.34 -37.31 -2.39
N PHE A 207 -12.26 -36.89 -1.75
CA PHE A 207 -10.90 -37.14 -2.23
C PHE A 207 -10.63 -38.64 -2.45
N ASP A 208 -10.92 -39.48 -1.45
CA ASP A 208 -10.68 -40.93 -1.52
C ASP A 208 -11.35 -41.60 -2.72
N LEU A 209 -12.48 -41.04 -3.17
CA LEU A 209 -13.20 -41.54 -4.33
C LEU A 209 -12.55 -41.05 -5.63
N ALA A 210 -12.18 -39.78 -5.71
CA ALA A 210 -11.71 -39.14 -6.93
C ALA A 210 -10.20 -39.28 -7.18
N GLU A 211 -9.38 -39.61 -6.18
CA GLU A 211 -7.91 -39.59 -6.29
C GLU A 211 -7.36 -40.43 -7.46
N HIS A 212 -8.03 -41.54 -7.78
CA HIS A 212 -7.62 -42.49 -8.81
C HIS A 212 -8.49 -42.47 -10.07
N TRP A 213 -9.38 -41.48 -10.21
CA TRP A 213 -10.27 -41.41 -11.35
C TRP A 213 -9.56 -41.05 -12.65
N GLY A 214 -9.82 -41.84 -13.68
CA GLY A 214 -9.60 -41.45 -15.06
C GLY A 214 -10.78 -40.65 -15.61
N GLN A 215 -10.66 -40.27 -16.89
CA GLN A 215 -11.72 -39.53 -17.58
C GLN A 215 -13.05 -40.32 -17.62
N TYR A 216 -12.98 -41.64 -17.83
CA TYR A 216 -14.16 -42.50 -17.90
C TYR A 216 -14.90 -42.58 -16.56
N ASP A 217 -14.18 -42.71 -15.45
CA ASP A 217 -14.76 -42.79 -14.11
C ASP A 217 -15.52 -41.51 -13.76
N LEU A 218 -14.93 -40.36 -14.08
CA LEU A 218 -15.58 -39.05 -13.93
C LEU A 218 -16.87 -38.99 -14.76
N MET A 219 -16.83 -39.40 -16.03
CA MET A 219 -18.00 -39.41 -16.90
C MET A 219 -19.12 -40.29 -16.35
N HIS A 220 -18.79 -41.50 -15.92
CA HIS A 220 -19.75 -42.43 -15.35
C HIS A 220 -20.36 -41.87 -14.06
N TYR A 221 -19.54 -41.33 -13.16
CA TYR A 221 -20.00 -40.72 -11.92
C TYR A 221 -20.93 -39.52 -12.16
N VAL A 222 -20.57 -38.64 -13.08
CA VAL A 222 -21.38 -37.47 -13.44
C VAL A 222 -22.72 -37.90 -14.03
N GLN A 223 -22.74 -38.90 -14.92
CA GLN A 223 -23.98 -39.41 -15.50
C GLN A 223 -24.91 -39.98 -14.42
N GLN A 224 -24.37 -40.82 -13.54
CA GLN A 224 -25.14 -41.46 -12.47
C GLN A 224 -25.68 -40.43 -11.46
N SER A 225 -24.88 -39.40 -11.15
CA SER A 225 -25.28 -38.28 -10.29
C SER A 225 -26.34 -37.39 -10.96
N MET A 226 -26.27 -37.24 -12.28
CA MET A 226 -27.24 -36.45 -13.05
C MET A 226 -28.62 -37.13 -13.08
N ASP A 227 -28.67 -38.45 -13.16
CA ASP A 227 -29.91 -39.22 -13.10
C ASP A 227 -30.60 -39.03 -11.74
N ASP A 228 -29.84 -39.10 -10.63
CA ASP A 228 -30.35 -38.83 -9.27
C ASP A 228 -30.77 -37.36 -9.10
N PHE A 229 -30.03 -36.40 -9.67
CA PHE A 229 -30.38 -34.99 -9.64
C PHE A 229 -31.69 -34.69 -10.38
N ASN A 230 -31.89 -35.30 -11.54
CA ASN A 230 -33.14 -35.20 -12.30
C ASN A 230 -34.31 -35.87 -11.57
N ALA A 231 -34.08 -37.05 -10.97
CA ALA A 231 -35.09 -37.77 -10.19
C ALA A 231 -35.60 -36.96 -8.99
N LYS A 232 -34.72 -36.15 -8.38
CA LYS A 232 -35.05 -35.24 -7.27
C LYS A 232 -35.64 -33.89 -7.71
N GLY A 233 -35.90 -33.70 -9.01
CA GLY A 233 -36.51 -32.47 -9.52
C GLY A 233 -35.59 -31.24 -9.50
N ARG A 234 -34.27 -31.44 -9.58
CA ARG A 234 -33.25 -30.37 -9.67
C ARG A 234 -33.36 -29.32 -8.56
N PRO A 235 -33.13 -29.70 -7.29
CA PRO A 235 -33.21 -28.78 -6.18
C PRO A 235 -32.23 -27.60 -6.38
N LYS A 236 -32.71 -26.39 -6.09
CA LYS A 236 -31.86 -25.19 -6.13
C LYS A 236 -30.80 -25.26 -5.02
N GLY A 237 -29.59 -24.80 -5.34
CA GLY A 237 -28.49 -24.75 -4.39
C GLY A 237 -28.80 -23.81 -3.25
N ALA A 238 -28.34 -24.13 -2.04
CA ALA A 238 -28.29 -23.14 -0.98
C ALA A 238 -27.32 -22.04 -1.43
N LEU A 239 -27.84 -20.84 -1.69
CA LEU A 239 -26.99 -19.68 -1.86
C LEU A 239 -26.12 -19.59 -0.60
N LEU A 240 -24.80 -19.47 -0.77
CA LEU A 240 -23.95 -19.11 0.35
C LEU A 240 -24.59 -17.89 1.02
N PRO A 241 -24.78 -17.87 2.35
CA PRO A 241 -25.24 -16.66 3.00
C PRO A 241 -24.30 -15.54 2.59
N ASP A 242 -24.83 -14.38 2.23
CA ASP A 242 -24.02 -13.23 1.85
C ASP A 242 -23.01 -12.98 2.98
N ILE A 243 -21.75 -13.30 2.72
CA ILE A 243 -20.68 -12.97 3.63
C ILE A 243 -20.51 -11.47 3.46
N GLU A 244 -21.09 -10.70 4.38
CA GLU A 244 -20.70 -9.31 4.58
C GLU A 244 -19.21 -9.31 4.91
N VAL A 245 -18.37 -9.20 3.89
CA VAL A 245 -16.96 -8.89 4.06
C VAL A 245 -16.98 -7.51 4.71
N LYS A 246 -16.72 -7.46 6.02
CA LYS A 246 -16.37 -6.22 6.70
C LYS A 246 -15.06 -5.76 6.06
N THR A 247 -15.16 -5.05 4.95
CA THR A 247 -14.11 -4.17 4.48
C THR A 247 -13.77 -3.33 5.70
N GLN A 248 -12.57 -3.50 6.22
CA GLN A 248 -12.09 -2.70 7.34
C GLN A 248 -12.06 -1.26 6.82
N GLU A 249 -13.15 -0.52 7.02
CA GLU A 249 -13.20 0.91 6.83
C GLU A 249 -12.20 1.50 7.80
N ASN A 250 -10.99 1.69 7.29
CA ASN A 250 -9.95 2.38 8.01
C ASN A 250 -10.42 3.83 8.10
N LYS A 251 -11.00 4.23 9.24
CA LYS A 251 -11.61 5.56 9.45
C LYS A 251 -10.66 6.71 9.14
N ASN A 252 -9.35 6.47 9.14
CA ASN A 252 -8.33 7.44 8.72
C ASN A 252 -8.34 7.74 7.21
N ILE A 253 -8.79 6.80 6.36
CA ILE A 253 -8.93 7.02 4.91
C ILE A 253 -10.19 7.85 4.63
N LEU A 254 -11.28 7.61 5.37
CA LEU A 254 -12.53 8.37 5.21
C LEU A 254 -12.36 9.85 5.59
N LEU A 255 -11.49 10.14 6.56
CA LEU A 255 -11.16 11.52 6.93
C LEU A 255 -10.32 12.25 5.88
N LEU A 256 -9.50 11.53 5.11
CA LEU A 256 -8.79 12.09 3.95
C LEU A 256 -9.73 12.36 2.76
N LEU A 257 -10.73 11.50 2.57
CA LEU A 257 -11.73 11.66 1.50
C LEU A 257 -12.77 12.74 1.83
N LEU A 258 -13.09 13.01 3.10
CA LEU A 258 -13.99 14.10 3.48
C LEU A 258 -13.38 15.50 3.34
N LEU A 259 -12.06 15.61 3.13
CA LEU A 259 -11.38 16.86 2.79
C LEU A 259 -11.28 17.13 1.29
N ALA A 260 -11.68 16.17 0.46
CA ALA A 260 -11.80 16.34 -0.97
C ALA A 260 -13.25 16.03 -1.34
N ASP A 261 -14.10 17.05 -1.50
CA ASP A 261 -15.48 16.91 -1.97
C ASP A 261 -15.55 16.14 -3.31
N CYS A 262 -15.57 14.81 -3.23
CA CYS A 262 -15.65 13.92 -4.37
C CYS A 262 -16.87 13.02 -4.16
N LYS A 263 -18.02 13.53 -4.55
CA LYS A 263 -19.28 12.78 -4.58
C LYS A 263 -19.19 11.76 -5.72
N VAL A 264 -19.04 10.48 -5.39
CA VAL A 264 -19.04 9.39 -6.39
C VAL A 264 -20.48 9.14 -6.83
N GLY A 265 -20.86 9.73 -7.97
CA GLY A 265 -22.08 9.39 -8.71
C GLY A 265 -21.80 8.24 -9.67
N LYS A 266 -22.73 7.28 -9.77
CA LYS A 266 -22.70 6.19 -10.77
C LYS A 266 -22.69 6.78 -12.18
N GLY A 267 -21.66 6.46 -12.95
CA GLY A 267 -21.56 6.75 -14.39
C GLY A 267 -20.82 8.05 -14.69
N ASP A 268 -19.74 7.92 -15.44
CA ASP A 268 -18.90 8.95 -16.08
C ASP A 268 -17.83 9.64 -15.22
N LEU A 269 -16.57 9.32 -15.54
CA LEU A 269 -15.34 9.96 -15.07
C LEU A 269 -15.27 11.41 -15.58
N LYS A 270 -15.53 12.39 -14.71
CA LYS A 270 -15.13 13.79 -14.92
C LYS A 270 -14.00 14.16 -13.97
N PHE A 271 -12.94 14.73 -14.55
CA PHE A 271 -11.79 15.29 -13.83
C PHE A 271 -12.20 16.41 -12.87
N CYS A 272 -11.83 16.31 -11.60
CA CYS A 272 -11.93 17.39 -10.62
C CYS A 272 -10.65 18.25 -10.66
N SER A 273 -10.79 19.55 -10.89
CA SER A 273 -9.73 20.55 -10.69
C SER A 273 -9.62 20.89 -9.20
N VAL A 274 -8.39 20.97 -8.70
CA VAL A 274 -8.09 21.31 -7.30
C VAL A 274 -8.28 22.81 -7.09
N SER A 275 -9.32 23.17 -6.33
CA SER A 275 -9.59 24.55 -5.88
C SER A 275 -8.70 24.93 -4.69
N THR A 276 -8.26 26.18 -4.71
CA THR A 276 -7.28 26.87 -3.86
C THR A 276 -7.77 27.17 -2.44
N SER A 277 -8.16 26.16 -1.65
CA SER A 277 -8.46 26.38 -0.21
C SER A 277 -7.92 25.32 0.76
N PHE A 278 -7.00 24.45 0.32
CA PHE A 278 -6.43 23.38 1.15
C PHE A 278 -5.53 23.88 2.31
N SER A 279 -5.12 25.16 2.30
CA SER A 279 -4.22 25.72 3.32
C SER A 279 -4.92 26.04 4.65
N GLU A 280 -6.22 26.31 4.65
CA GLU A 280 -6.93 26.69 5.89
C GLU A 280 -7.34 25.46 6.71
N VAL A 281 -7.63 24.34 6.04
CA VAL A 281 -8.09 23.13 6.73
C VAL A 281 -6.94 22.37 7.41
N LEU A 282 -5.72 22.43 6.85
CA LEU A 282 -4.54 21.81 7.47
C LEU A 282 -4.07 22.56 8.73
N SER A 283 -4.31 23.88 8.79
CA SER A 283 -4.04 24.73 9.98
C SER A 283 -4.93 24.34 11.18
N ALA A 284 -6.19 23.96 10.92
CA ALA A 284 -7.11 23.53 11.95
C ALA A 284 -6.78 22.13 12.49
N PHE A 285 -6.27 21.23 11.64
CA PHE A 285 -5.99 19.84 12.02
C PHE A 285 -4.72 19.69 12.88
N CYS A 286 -3.71 20.55 12.69
CA CYS A 286 -2.51 20.57 13.53
C CYS A 286 -2.68 21.21 14.92
N ARG A 287 -3.87 21.77 15.26
CA ARG A 287 -4.14 22.31 16.60
C ARG A 287 -4.82 21.32 17.56
N VAL A 288 -5.22 20.15 17.07
CA VAL A 288 -6.01 19.17 17.85
C VAL A 288 -5.25 17.84 18.04
N LEU A 289 -3.99 17.77 17.62
CA LEU A 289 -3.02 16.73 18.04
C LEU A 289 -1.91 17.39 18.86
#